data_AF-A0A9D0VIJ5-F1
#
_entry.id   AF-A0A9D0VIJ5-F1
#
_cell.length_a   1.000
_cell.length_b   1.000
_cell.length_c   1.000
_cell.angle_alpha   90.00
_cell.angle_beta   90.00
_cell.angle_gamma   90.00
#
_symmetry.space_group_name_H-M   'P 1'
#
loop_
_entity.id
_entity.type
_entity.pdbx_description
1 polymer ?
#
loop_
_entity_poly.entity_id
_entity_poly.type
_entity_poly.pdbx_seq_one_letter_code
_entity_poly.pdbx_strand_id
1 'polypeptide(L)'
;MTRLLTLASVPLGLALAAATILVVIGVIAFAITSYRLYDSALTTTTSRTALYEALLQEIGVIDRLALDVPRRPLERTYLTWMETKQEPARITAALAFLDEVEAAAAQRSQDVHVLDQDTDRIVRRLAAIRDRYEEDLQLWAERASGPAGATLIAIGAGHAPPEMHPGAEQR
;
A
#
# COMPACT_ATOMS: atom_id res chain seq x y z
N MET A 1 37.96 41.14 47.08
CA MET A 1 36.57 40.64 47.12
C MET A 1 36.05 40.54 45.68
N THR A 2 36.31 39.44 44.96
CA THR A 2 35.73 39.23 43.60
C THR A 2 36.02 37.81 43.09
N ARG A 3 35.29 36.80 43.56
CA ARG A 3 35.17 35.47 42.89
C ARG A 3 33.89 34.77 43.35
N LEU A 4 32.73 35.23 42.87
CA LEU A 4 31.42 34.57 43.11
C LEU A 4 30.49 34.69 41.88
N LEU A 5 31.00 34.39 40.68
CA LEU A 5 30.18 34.46 39.45
C LEU A 5 30.38 33.30 38.46
N THR A 6 30.90 32.14 38.90
CA THR A 6 31.21 31.02 37.98
C THR A 6 30.61 29.67 38.38
N LEU A 7 29.48 29.65 39.10
CA LEU A 7 28.81 28.38 39.46
C LEU A 7 27.33 28.31 39.03
N ALA A 8 26.68 29.42 38.70
CA ALA A 8 25.29 29.40 38.23
C ALA A 8 25.15 29.20 36.70
N SER A 9 26.20 29.45 35.92
CA SER A 9 26.20 29.36 34.46
C SER A 9 26.48 27.96 33.89
N VAL A 10 27.13 27.10 34.67
CA VAL A 10 27.42 25.71 34.29
C VAL A 10 26.15 24.84 34.15
N PRO A 11 25.18 24.85 35.10
CA PRO A 11 23.96 24.05 34.95
C PRO A 11 23.06 24.58 33.83
N LEU A 12 23.02 25.91 33.62
CA LEU A 12 22.22 26.51 32.54
C LEU A 12 22.81 26.21 31.15
N GLY A 13 24.14 26.27 31.01
CA GLY A 13 24.84 25.90 29.76
C GLY A 13 24.69 24.41 29.42
N LEU A 14 24.77 23.53 30.43
CA LEU A 14 24.50 22.10 30.24
C LEU A 14 23.02 21.81 29.92
N ALA A 15 22.08 22.51 30.57
CA ALA A 15 20.66 22.37 30.27
C ALA A 15 20.30 22.85 28.86
N LEU A 16 20.87 23.97 28.41
CA LEU A 16 20.72 24.45 27.04
C LEU A 16 21.33 23.48 26.02
N ALA A 17 22.54 22.99 26.27
CA ALA A 17 23.18 22.00 25.41
C ALA A 17 22.36 20.70 25.32
N ALA A 18 21.86 20.19 26.45
CA ALA A 18 20.99 19.02 26.50
C ALA A 18 19.66 19.25 25.76
N ALA A 19 19.06 20.44 25.93
CA ALA A 19 17.84 20.81 25.21
C ALA A 19 18.09 20.91 23.69
N THR A 20 19.21 21.50 23.25
CA THR A 20 19.57 21.55 21.82
C THR A 20 19.82 20.16 21.26
N ILE A 21 20.50 19.27 22.00
CA ILE A 21 20.71 17.88 21.59
C ILE A 21 19.37 17.15 21.44
N LEU A 22 18.43 17.31 22.39
CA LEU A 22 17.10 16.73 22.31
C LEU A 22 16.30 17.26 21.10
N VAL A 23 16.38 18.56 20.82
CA VAL A 23 15.75 19.16 19.63
C VAL A 23 16.36 18.58 18.35
N VAL A 24 17.69 18.48 18.26
CA VAL A 24 18.37 17.89 17.09
C VAL A 24 17.97 16.43 16.89
N ILE A 25 17.94 15.62 17.96
CA ILE A 25 17.48 14.24 17.91
C ILE A 25 16.02 14.17 17.45
N GLY A 26 15.16 15.05 17.97
CA GLY A 26 13.77 15.15 17.55
C GLY A 26 13.60 15.48 16.07
N VAL A 27 14.37 16.45 15.56
CA VAL A 27 14.36 16.83 14.13
C VAL A 27 14.88 15.70 13.24
N ILE A 28 15.94 14.98 13.63
CA ILE A 28 16.47 13.84 12.88
C ILE A 28 15.44 12.69 12.86
N ALA A 29 14.84 12.36 14.00
CA ALA A 29 13.79 11.34 14.08
C ALA A 29 12.57 11.70 13.23
N PHE A 30 12.18 12.99 13.22
CA PHE A 30 11.12 13.51 12.38
C PHE A 30 11.46 13.39 10.88
N ALA A 31 12.66 13.78 10.48
CA ALA A 31 13.12 13.68 9.08
C ALA A 31 13.18 12.23 8.59
N ILE A 32 13.68 11.29 9.40
CA ILE A 32 13.70 9.86 9.07
C ILE A 32 12.27 9.32 8.89
N THR A 33 11.36 9.69 9.77
CA THR A 33 9.96 9.21 9.68
C THR A 33 9.26 9.78 8.46
N SER A 34 9.53 11.05 8.14
CA SER A 34 9.05 11.71 6.91
C SER A 34 9.52 11.01 5.66
N TYR A 35 10.82 10.69 5.60
CA TYR A 35 11.40 9.95 4.48
C TYR A 35 10.76 8.57 4.33
N ARG A 36 10.60 7.82 5.42
CA ARG A 36 10.00 6.48 5.39
C ARG A 36 8.53 6.49 4.95
N LEU A 37 7.79 7.52 5.31
CA LEU A 37 6.40 7.71 4.88
C LEU A 37 6.28 8.04 3.40
N TYR A 38 7.11 8.97 2.94
CA TYR A 38 7.21 9.33 1.53
C TYR A 38 7.60 8.12 0.68
N ASP A 39 8.62 7.38 1.10
CA ASP A 39 9.10 6.17 0.45
C ASP A 39 8.03 5.07 0.39
N SER A 40 7.27 4.84 1.48
CA SER A 40 6.15 3.89 1.44
C SER A 40 5.05 4.34 0.50
N ALA A 41 4.66 5.62 0.50
CA ALA A 41 3.61 6.13 -0.39
C ALA A 41 4.00 6.00 -1.88
N LEU A 42 5.28 6.22 -2.18
CA LEU A 42 5.84 6.05 -3.51
C LEU A 42 5.90 4.57 -3.92
N THR A 43 6.27 3.70 -2.99
CA THR A 43 6.25 2.23 -3.18
C THR A 43 4.83 1.73 -3.47
N THR A 44 3.83 2.12 -2.67
CA THR A 44 2.42 1.74 -2.91
C THR A 44 1.91 2.27 -4.25
N THR A 45 2.30 3.48 -4.63
CA THR A 45 1.93 4.04 -5.95
C THR A 45 2.57 3.24 -7.08
N THR A 46 3.82 2.80 -6.91
CA THR A 46 4.54 1.99 -7.89
C THR A 46 3.92 0.60 -8.03
N SER A 47 3.60 -0.08 -6.92
CA SER A 47 2.94 -1.39 -6.96
C SER A 47 1.53 -1.31 -7.52
N ARG A 48 0.77 -0.24 -7.24
CA ARG A 48 -0.52 0.03 -7.89
C ARG A 48 -0.39 0.17 -9.41
N THR A 49 0.60 0.93 -9.89
CA THR A 49 0.86 1.06 -11.34
C THR A 49 1.20 -0.29 -11.95
N ALA A 50 2.06 -1.07 -11.30
CA ALA A 50 2.42 -2.42 -11.75
C ALA A 50 1.20 -3.36 -11.81
N LEU A 51 0.28 -3.25 -10.85
CA LEU A 51 -1.00 -3.98 -10.85
C LEU A 51 -1.85 -3.61 -12.06
N TYR A 52 -2.01 -2.31 -12.35
CA TYR A 52 -2.76 -1.86 -13.54
C TYR A 52 -2.13 -2.32 -14.86
N GLU A 53 -0.80 -2.25 -14.96
CA GLU A 53 -0.09 -2.73 -16.15
C GLU A 53 -0.26 -4.24 -16.35
N ALA A 54 -0.17 -5.03 -15.27
CA ALA A 54 -0.37 -6.47 -15.33
C ALA A 54 -1.81 -6.82 -15.75
N LEU A 55 -2.82 -6.16 -15.19
CA LEU A 55 -4.21 -6.38 -15.58
C LEU A 55 -4.47 -6.03 -17.06
N LEU A 56 -3.84 -4.97 -17.58
CA LEU A 56 -3.96 -4.60 -18.99
C LEU A 56 -3.27 -5.60 -19.93
N GLN A 57 -2.13 -6.17 -19.51
CA GLN A 57 -1.40 -7.17 -20.30
C GLN A 57 -2.16 -8.49 -20.39
N GLU A 58 -2.86 -8.88 -19.32
CA GLU A 58 -3.44 -10.22 -19.16
C GLU A 58 -4.95 -10.27 -19.46
N ILE A 59 -5.47 -9.34 -20.29
CA ILE A 59 -6.91 -9.26 -20.64
C ILE A 59 -7.50 -10.57 -21.17
N GLY A 60 -6.67 -11.39 -21.84
CA GLY A 60 -7.06 -12.70 -22.36
C GLY A 60 -7.45 -13.71 -21.27
N VAL A 61 -7.18 -13.43 -19.99
CA VAL A 61 -7.59 -14.28 -18.86
C VAL A 61 -9.11 -14.45 -18.78
N ILE A 62 -9.88 -13.42 -19.18
CA ILE A 62 -11.36 -13.47 -19.19
C ILE A 62 -11.84 -14.54 -20.16
N ASP A 63 -11.37 -14.50 -21.41
CA ASP A 63 -11.79 -15.47 -22.43
C ASP A 63 -11.34 -16.89 -22.07
N ARG A 64 -10.17 -17.04 -21.44
CA ARG A 64 -9.66 -18.36 -21.01
C ARG A 64 -10.45 -18.95 -19.85
N LEU A 65 -10.83 -18.14 -18.87
CA LEU A 65 -11.63 -18.59 -17.71
C LEU A 65 -13.11 -18.77 -18.05
N ALA A 66 -13.65 -17.95 -18.96
CA ALA A 66 -15.05 -17.99 -19.38
C ALA A 66 -15.45 -19.21 -20.22
N LEU A 67 -14.52 -20.11 -20.55
CA LEU A 67 -14.82 -21.35 -21.27
C LEU A 67 -15.73 -22.27 -20.45
N ASP A 68 -15.50 -22.35 -19.14
CA ASP A 68 -16.20 -23.29 -18.24
C ASP A 68 -16.90 -22.60 -17.05
N VAL A 69 -16.68 -21.29 -16.87
CA VAL A 69 -17.19 -20.49 -15.74
C VAL A 69 -18.13 -19.39 -16.26
N PRO A 70 -19.16 -18.96 -15.51
CA PRO A 70 -20.01 -17.84 -15.91
C PRO A 70 -19.20 -16.59 -16.31
N ARG A 71 -19.34 -16.16 -17.56
CA ARG A 71 -18.60 -15.02 -18.15
C ARG A 71 -19.03 -13.66 -17.61
N ARG A 72 -20.33 -13.49 -17.31
CA ARG A 72 -20.93 -12.20 -16.96
C ARG A 72 -20.31 -11.52 -15.72
N PRO A 73 -20.04 -12.21 -14.61
CA PRO A 73 -19.39 -11.61 -13.44
C PRO A 73 -18.01 -11.03 -13.78
N LEU A 74 -17.15 -11.79 -14.46
CA LEU A 74 -15.81 -11.38 -14.89
C LEU A 74 -15.85 -10.15 -15.81
N GLU A 75 -16.71 -10.15 -16.83
CA GLU A 75 -16.83 -9.02 -17.74
C GLU A 75 -17.34 -7.76 -17.03
N ARG A 76 -18.30 -7.90 -16.12
CA ARG A 76 -18.84 -6.77 -15.37
C ARG A 76 -17.77 -6.10 -14.49
N THR A 77 -16.99 -6.88 -13.76
CA THR A 77 -15.93 -6.33 -12.88
C THR A 77 -14.79 -5.74 -13.70
N TYR A 78 -14.41 -6.39 -14.81
CA TYR A 78 -13.46 -5.85 -15.78
C TYR A 78 -13.90 -4.50 -16.36
N LEU A 79 -15.15 -4.40 -16.83
CA LEU A 79 -15.70 -3.15 -17.37
C LEU A 79 -15.74 -2.06 -16.31
N THR A 80 -16.18 -2.39 -15.09
CA THR A 80 -16.17 -1.44 -13.97
C THR A 80 -14.77 -0.88 -13.73
N TRP A 81 -13.75 -1.73 -13.71
CA TRP A 81 -12.36 -1.30 -13.55
C TRP A 81 -11.88 -0.42 -14.73
N MET A 82 -12.18 -0.83 -15.96
CA MET A 82 -11.79 -0.07 -17.15
C MET A 82 -12.47 1.30 -17.27
N GLU A 83 -13.72 1.41 -16.84
CA GLU A 83 -14.48 2.66 -16.88
C GLU A 83 -14.09 3.61 -15.73
N THR A 84 -13.68 3.06 -14.59
CA THR A 84 -13.32 3.86 -13.42
C THR A 84 -11.93 4.50 -13.60
N LYS A 85 -11.88 5.84 -13.66
CA LYS A 85 -10.63 6.60 -13.86
C LYS A 85 -10.06 7.24 -12.59
N GLN A 86 -10.91 7.51 -11.59
CA GLN A 86 -10.54 8.25 -10.40
C GLN A 86 -10.08 7.34 -9.27
N GLU A 87 -9.03 7.74 -8.57
CA GLU A 87 -8.60 7.14 -7.30
C GLU A 87 -9.46 7.67 -6.15
N PRO A 88 -9.80 6.86 -5.12
CA PRO A 88 -9.39 5.47 -4.91
C PRO A 88 -10.32 4.42 -5.58
N ALA A 89 -11.42 4.84 -6.21
CA ALA A 89 -12.41 3.92 -6.77
C ALA A 89 -11.82 2.96 -7.82
N ARG A 90 -10.80 3.41 -8.58
CA ARG A 90 -10.15 2.58 -9.60
C ARG A 90 -9.41 1.39 -9.02
N ILE A 91 -8.67 1.56 -7.93
CA ILE A 91 -7.95 0.44 -7.30
C ILE A 91 -8.93 -0.54 -6.64
N THR A 92 -10.00 -0.05 -6.02
CA THR A 92 -11.12 -0.87 -5.55
C THR A 92 -11.71 -1.74 -6.66
N ALA A 93 -12.01 -1.15 -7.82
CA ALA A 93 -12.55 -1.89 -8.96
C ALA A 93 -11.56 -2.92 -9.51
N ALA A 94 -10.26 -2.60 -9.51
CA ALA A 94 -9.20 -3.52 -9.94
C ALA A 94 -9.09 -4.76 -9.03
N LEU A 95 -9.13 -4.55 -7.71
CA LEU A 95 -9.11 -5.64 -6.72
C LEU A 95 -10.37 -6.50 -6.82
N ALA A 96 -11.55 -5.89 -6.99
CA ALA A 96 -12.79 -6.63 -7.21
C ALA A 96 -12.77 -7.47 -8.49
N PHE A 97 -12.07 -7.02 -9.54
CA PHE A 97 -11.84 -7.85 -10.74
C PHE A 97 -10.91 -9.03 -10.44
N LEU A 98 -9.83 -8.81 -9.69
CA LEU A 98 -8.91 -9.89 -9.27
C LEU A 98 -9.60 -10.93 -8.38
N ASP A 99 -10.48 -10.52 -7.46
CA ASP A 99 -11.30 -11.43 -6.65
C ASP A 99 -12.15 -12.36 -7.53
N GLU A 100 -12.75 -11.82 -8.60
CA GLU A 100 -13.56 -12.61 -9.53
C GLU A 100 -12.68 -13.56 -10.39
N VAL A 101 -11.48 -13.13 -10.78
CA VAL A 101 -10.50 -13.99 -11.48
C VAL A 101 -10.07 -15.17 -10.60
N GLU A 102 -9.76 -14.92 -9.32
CA GLU A 102 -9.42 -15.97 -8.36
C GLU A 102 -10.60 -16.93 -8.10
N ALA A 103 -11.82 -16.39 -7.93
CA ALA A 103 -13.02 -17.19 -7.72
C ALA A 103 -13.30 -18.10 -8.92
N ALA A 104 -13.17 -17.57 -10.14
CA ALA A 104 -13.32 -18.34 -11.37
C ALA A 104 -12.25 -19.43 -11.52
N ALA A 105 -10.99 -19.11 -11.21
CA ALA A 105 -9.90 -20.09 -11.23
C ALA A 105 -10.10 -21.22 -10.19
N ALA A 106 -10.55 -20.86 -8.99
CA ALA A 106 -10.84 -21.82 -7.92
C ALA A 106 -12.02 -22.75 -8.31
N GLN A 107 -13.10 -22.19 -8.87
CA GLN A 107 -14.24 -22.97 -9.33
C GLN A 107 -13.84 -24.00 -10.39
N ARG A 108 -13.05 -23.58 -11.39
CA ARG A 108 -12.58 -24.49 -12.45
C ARG A 108 -11.68 -25.62 -11.91
N SER A 109 -10.86 -25.31 -10.91
CA SER A 109 -9.98 -26.29 -10.27
C SER A 109 -10.75 -27.38 -9.49
N GLN A 110 -11.97 -27.08 -9.04
CA GLN A 110 -12.84 -28.03 -8.32
C GLN A 110 -13.54 -29.02 -9.27
N ASP A 111 -13.83 -28.62 -10.51
CA ASP A 111 -14.58 -29.41 -11.50
C ASP A 111 -13.71 -30.43 -12.27
N VAL A 112 -12.63 -30.93 -11.65
CA VAL A 112 -11.69 -31.94 -12.19
C VAL A 112 -10.90 -31.46 -13.43
N HIS A 113 -11.17 -30.26 -13.94
CA HIS A 113 -10.42 -29.64 -15.04
C HIS A 113 -9.22 -28.89 -14.47
N VAL A 114 -8.04 -29.46 -14.70
CA VAL A 114 -6.79 -28.74 -14.43
C VAL A 114 -6.77 -27.51 -15.32
N LEU A 115 -6.62 -26.32 -14.74
CA LEU A 115 -6.37 -25.10 -15.50
C LEU A 115 -5.21 -25.36 -16.47
N ASP A 116 -5.30 -24.85 -17.70
CA ASP A 116 -4.13 -24.89 -18.56
C ASP A 116 -2.95 -24.17 -17.88
N GLN A 117 -1.74 -24.64 -18.15
CA GLN A 117 -0.53 -24.17 -17.47
C GLN A 117 -0.30 -22.66 -17.63
N ASP A 118 -0.72 -22.07 -18.76
CA ASP A 118 -0.57 -20.64 -19.02
C ASP A 118 -1.59 -19.83 -18.22
N THR A 119 -2.86 -20.27 -18.14
CA THR A 119 -3.87 -19.60 -17.30
C THR A 119 -3.53 -19.68 -15.82
N ASP A 120 -3.08 -20.84 -15.34
CA ASP A 120 -2.63 -21.01 -13.95
C ASP A 120 -1.41 -20.10 -13.64
N ARG A 121 -0.46 -19.99 -14.57
CA ARG A 121 0.66 -19.04 -14.45
C ARG A 121 0.19 -17.58 -14.38
N ILE A 122 -0.78 -17.18 -15.19
CA ILE A 122 -1.33 -15.82 -15.19
C ILE A 122 -2.03 -15.54 -13.87
N VAL A 123 -2.93 -16.42 -13.42
CA VAL A 123 -3.67 -16.26 -12.16
C VAL A 123 -2.70 -16.12 -10.98
N ARG A 124 -1.68 -16.99 -10.89
CA ARG A 124 -0.64 -16.88 -9.85
C ARG A 124 0.17 -15.59 -9.94
N ARG A 125 0.51 -15.13 -11.14
CA ARG A 125 1.22 -13.86 -11.33
C ARG A 125 0.38 -12.68 -10.86
N LEU A 126 -0.92 -12.67 -11.21
CA LEU A 126 -1.85 -11.63 -10.78
C LEU A 126 -2.05 -11.64 -9.26
N ALA A 127 -2.20 -12.81 -8.65
CA ALA A 127 -2.26 -12.97 -7.19
C ALA A 127 -0.99 -12.43 -6.51
N ALA A 128 0.20 -12.81 -6.98
CA ALA A 128 1.44 -12.31 -6.39
C ALA A 128 1.59 -10.77 -6.49
N ILE A 129 1.09 -10.16 -7.56
CA ILE A 129 1.10 -8.69 -7.73
C ILE A 129 0.08 -8.02 -6.81
N ARG A 130 -1.10 -8.64 -6.62
CA ARG A 130 -2.10 -8.23 -5.64
C ARG A 130 -1.51 -8.25 -4.24
N ASP A 131 -0.96 -9.39 -3.82
CA ASP A 131 -0.36 -9.59 -2.49
C ASP A 131 0.69 -8.52 -2.24
N ARG A 132 1.55 -8.25 -3.24
CA ARG A 132 2.56 -7.22 -3.14
C ARG A 132 1.99 -5.81 -2.93
N TYR A 133 0.92 -5.46 -3.65
CA TYR A 133 0.23 -4.19 -3.46
C TYR A 133 -0.40 -4.08 -2.07
N GLU A 134 -1.03 -5.14 -1.59
CA GLU A 134 -1.66 -5.19 -0.26
C GLU A 134 -0.61 -5.08 0.86
N GLU A 135 0.53 -5.76 0.75
CA GLU A 135 1.68 -5.63 1.65
C GLU A 135 2.21 -4.18 1.69
N ASP A 136 2.42 -3.56 0.52
CA ASP A 136 2.91 -2.20 0.42
C ASP A 136 1.89 -1.18 0.99
N LEU A 137 0.60 -1.45 0.82
CA LEU A 137 -0.49 -0.64 1.38
C LEU A 137 -0.55 -0.75 2.90
N GLN A 138 -0.48 -1.96 3.45
CA GLN A 138 -0.45 -2.20 4.89
C GLN A 138 0.77 -1.50 5.52
N LEU A 139 1.94 -1.64 4.92
CA LEU A 139 3.16 -0.99 5.39
C LEU A 139 3.02 0.54 5.40
N TRP A 140 2.35 1.12 4.40
CA TRP A 140 2.04 2.54 4.39
C TRP A 140 1.05 2.90 5.50
N ALA A 141 -0.01 2.12 5.70
CA ALA A 141 -1.00 2.36 6.76
C ALA A 141 -0.39 2.29 8.17
N GLU A 142 0.48 1.31 8.43
CA GLU A 142 1.23 1.18 9.67
C GLU A 142 2.11 2.42 9.91
N ARG A 143 2.84 2.86 8.88
CA ARG A 143 3.70 4.06 8.98
C ARG A 143 2.88 5.34 9.16
N ALA A 144 1.70 5.42 8.56
CA ALA A 144 0.80 6.57 8.63
C ALA A 144 0.10 6.70 9.98
N SER A 145 -0.19 5.58 10.66
CA SER A 145 -0.92 5.56 11.94
C SER A 145 -0.08 6.02 13.15
N GLY A 146 1.25 6.08 13.03
CA GLY A 146 2.13 6.56 14.10
C GLY A 146 2.03 8.08 14.35
N PRO A 147 2.46 8.59 15.53
CA PRO A 147 2.34 10.02 15.89
C PRO A 147 3.03 10.96 14.90
N ALA A 148 4.20 10.55 14.40
CA ALA A 148 4.94 11.28 13.39
C ALA A 148 4.22 11.24 12.02
N GLY A 149 3.58 10.12 11.66
CA GLY A 149 2.78 10.00 10.44
C GLY A 149 1.52 10.85 10.46
N ALA A 150 0.78 10.82 11.57
CA ALA A 150 -0.37 11.69 11.80
C ALA A 150 0.02 13.17 11.70
N THR A 151 1.17 13.55 12.27
CA THR A 151 1.69 14.92 12.18
C THR A 151 2.01 15.31 10.73
N LEU A 152 2.64 14.42 9.96
CA LEU A 152 3.00 14.67 8.57
C LEU A 152 1.80 14.81 7.64
N ILE A 153 0.77 13.99 7.86
CA ILE A 153 -0.51 14.09 7.15
C ILE A 153 -1.19 15.41 7.52
N ALA A 154 -1.23 15.77 8.81
CA ALA A 154 -1.87 16.99 9.29
C ALA A 154 -1.23 18.28 8.73
N ILE A 155 0.08 18.30 8.49
CA ILE A 155 0.79 19.46 7.91
C ILE A 155 0.85 19.43 6.37
N GLY A 156 0.17 18.48 5.71
CA GLY A 156 0.13 18.36 4.26
C GLY A 156 1.44 17.86 3.62
N ALA A 157 2.38 17.36 4.42
CA ALA A 157 3.63 16.76 3.96
C ALA A 157 3.49 15.27 3.59
N GLY A 158 2.26 14.74 3.59
CA GLY A 158 1.92 13.39 3.18
C GLY A 158 0.43 13.24 2.84
N HIS A 159 0.05 12.12 2.24
CA HIS A 159 -1.34 11.76 2.00
C HIS A 159 -1.78 10.64 2.93
N ALA A 160 -3.07 10.61 3.26
CA ALA A 160 -3.65 9.49 3.98
C ALA A 160 -3.64 8.23 3.09
N PRO A 161 -3.36 7.05 3.66
CA PRO A 161 -3.49 5.80 2.93
C PRO A 161 -4.94 5.62 2.43
N PRO A 162 -5.15 5.05 1.24
CA PRO A 162 -6.49 4.66 0.82
C PRO A 162 -7.05 3.61 1.78
N GLU A 163 -8.36 3.60 1.95
CA GLU A 163 -9.03 2.62 2.81
C GLU A 163 -8.70 1.19 2.35
N MET A 164 -8.25 0.35 3.29
CA MET A 164 -8.04 -1.07 3.02
C MET A 164 -9.39 -1.75 2.81
N HIS A 165 -9.55 -2.48 1.70
CA HIS A 165 -10.73 -3.32 1.53
C HIS A 165 -10.73 -4.43 2.59
N PRO A 166 -11.87 -4.73 3.25
CA PRO A 166 -11.94 -5.71 4.33
C PRO A 166 -11.75 -7.19 3.92
N GLY A 167 -11.13 -7.46 2.76
CA GLY A 167 -10.88 -8.82 2.26
C GLY A 167 -9.63 -9.50 2.84
N ALA A 168 -8.69 -8.76 3.44
CA ALA A 168 -7.38 -9.28 3.87
C ALA A 168 -7.35 -9.91 5.27
N GLU A 169 -8.37 -9.70 6.12
CA GLU A 169 -8.38 -10.21 7.51
C GLU A 169 -9.16 -11.53 7.72
N GLN A 170 -9.65 -12.20 6.67
CA GLN A 170 -10.51 -13.41 6.82
C GLN A 170 -10.02 -14.69 6.13
N ARG A 171 -8.74 -14.82 5.75
CA ARG A 171 -8.19 -16.11 5.26
C ARG A 171 -7.11 -16.67 6.18
#